data_AF-A0A3E0ISD3-F1
#
_entry.id   AF-A0A3E0ISD3-F1
#
_cell.length_a   1.000
_cell.length_b   1.000
_cell.length_c   1.000
_cell.angle_alpha   90.00
_cell.angle_beta   90.00
_cell.angle_gamma   90.00
#
_symmetry.space_group_name_H-M   'P 1'
#
loop_
_entity.id
_entity.type
_entity.pdbx_description
1 polymer ?
#
loop_
_entity_poly.entity_id
_entity_poly.type
_entity_poly.pdbx_seq_one_letter_code
_entity_poly.pdbx_strand_id
1 'polypeptide(L)'
;VTSLSEKYEFGEVGRSLYNFIWDEFCDWYIEMSKIPMNQEDEIQKNVTRSVLSYTLDRIMRLLHPFMPFVTEHIWQNIPHDGTSIVTSQWPTVDQSLMFEDSKVVMEQLVEIIKSVRQSRLEVNTPLSKPIPIKIQVKDQNVQALLIRNQDYLERFCNPSTLEISTNIEIPEKAMTSVVTAGEVILPLEGLIDM
;
A
#
# COMPACT_ATOMS: atom_id res chain seq x y z
N VAL A 1 1.62 6.48 -19.02
CA VAL A 1 2.99 6.31 -19.56
C VAL A 1 2.98 6.19 -21.08
N THR A 2 2.52 5.09 -21.70
CA THR A 2 2.55 4.90 -23.17
C THR A 2 1.97 6.09 -23.95
N SER A 3 0.76 6.54 -23.61
CA SER A 3 0.12 7.69 -24.29
C SER A 3 0.90 9.01 -24.12
N LEU A 4 1.58 9.23 -22.99
CA LEU A 4 2.41 10.43 -22.76
C LEU A 4 3.70 10.34 -23.59
N SER A 5 4.30 9.16 -23.69
CA SER A 5 5.48 8.91 -24.52
C SER A 5 5.21 9.17 -25.99
N GLU A 6 4.04 8.75 -26.50
CA GLU A 6 3.61 9.00 -27.90
C GLU A 6 3.44 10.49 -28.20
N LYS A 7 3.13 11.29 -27.18
CA LYS A 7 3.02 12.75 -27.27
C LYS A 7 4.35 13.48 -26.99
N TYR A 8 5.43 12.74 -26.76
CA TYR A 8 6.75 13.27 -26.38
C TYR A 8 6.77 14.05 -25.04
N GLU A 9 5.81 13.77 -24.15
CA GLU A 9 5.69 14.41 -22.83
C GLU A 9 6.56 13.68 -21.78
N PHE A 10 7.86 13.56 -22.05
CA PHE A 10 8.78 12.74 -21.25
C PHE A 10 8.91 13.19 -19.78
N GLY A 11 8.73 14.48 -19.50
CA GLY A 11 8.68 14.98 -18.11
C GLY A 11 7.52 14.38 -17.33
N GLU A 12 6.33 14.30 -17.93
CA GLU A 12 5.14 13.71 -17.31
C GLU A 12 5.23 12.19 -17.23
N VAL A 13 5.91 11.54 -18.18
CA VAL A 13 6.23 10.12 -18.09
C VAL A 13 7.10 9.86 -16.85
N GLY A 14 8.18 10.62 -16.69
CA GLY A 14 9.08 10.50 -15.54
C GLY A 14 8.35 10.70 -14.21
N ARG A 15 7.52 11.74 -14.11
CA ARG A 15 6.69 12.00 -12.91
C ARG A 15 5.72 10.87 -12.61
N SER A 16 5.02 10.36 -13.63
CA SER A 16 4.06 9.26 -13.47
C SER A 16 4.75 7.98 -12.98
N LEU A 17 5.90 7.64 -13.57
CA LEU A 17 6.68 6.47 -13.16
C LEU A 17 7.25 6.65 -11.76
N TYR A 18 7.79 7.84 -11.44
CA TYR A 18 8.32 8.12 -10.12
C TYR A 18 7.26 7.94 -9.03
N ASN A 19 6.09 8.56 -9.20
CA ASN A 19 4.99 8.46 -8.22
C ASN A 19 4.55 7.00 -8.03
N PHE A 20 4.39 6.23 -9.12
CA PHE A 20 4.03 4.81 -8.99
C PHE A 20 5.12 3.99 -8.29
N ILE A 21 6.39 4.16 -8.66
CA ILE A 21 7.50 3.38 -8.11
C ILE A 21 7.70 3.68 -6.63
N TRP A 22 7.74 4.96 -6.25
CA TRP A 22 7.98 5.36 -4.88
C TRP A 22 6.74 5.26 -4.02
N ASP A 23 5.68 5.98 -4.38
CA ASP A 23 4.54 6.22 -3.51
C ASP A 23 3.59 5.04 -3.43
N GLU A 24 3.57 4.15 -4.44
CA GLU A 24 2.69 2.97 -4.47
C GLU A 24 3.47 1.66 -4.29
N PHE A 25 4.44 1.40 -5.16
CA PHE A 25 5.15 0.12 -5.16
C PHE A 25 6.09 -0.03 -3.96
N CYS A 26 7.01 0.92 -3.75
CA CYS A 26 7.99 0.86 -2.67
C CYS A 26 7.36 1.09 -1.29
N ASP A 27 6.61 2.18 -1.13
CA ASP A 27 6.07 2.59 0.17
C ASP A 27 4.99 1.63 0.71
N TRP A 28 4.13 1.10 -0.18
CA TRP A 28 3.01 0.25 0.21
C TRP A 28 3.21 -1.19 -0.20
N TYR A 29 3.32 -1.48 -1.50
CA TYR A 29 3.24 -2.86 -1.97
C TYR A 29 4.38 -3.74 -1.43
N ILE A 30 5.63 -3.25 -1.45
CA ILE A 30 6.77 -3.98 -0.87
C ILE A 30 6.56 -4.22 0.62
N GLU A 31 6.15 -3.21 1.39
CA GLU A 31 5.94 -3.37 2.83
C GLU A 31 4.80 -4.35 3.14
N MET A 32 3.70 -4.28 2.37
CA MET A 32 2.55 -5.17 2.51
C MET A 32 2.86 -6.60 2.11
N SER A 33 3.72 -6.80 1.11
CA SER A 33 4.15 -8.13 0.67
C SER A 33 4.89 -8.91 1.77
N LYS A 34 5.49 -8.21 2.75
CA LYS A 34 6.18 -8.85 3.88
C LYS A 34 5.23 -9.65 4.76
N ILE A 35 3.93 -9.33 4.81
CA ILE A 35 2.95 -10.04 5.63
C ILE A 35 2.79 -11.50 5.16
N PRO A 36 2.31 -11.78 3.92
CA PRO A 36 2.21 -13.15 3.43
C PRO A 36 3.59 -13.83 3.32
N MET A 37 4.66 -13.07 3.06
CA MET A 37 6.02 -13.62 3.00
C MET A 37 6.53 -14.17 4.34
N ASN A 38 6.00 -13.70 5.47
CA ASN A 38 6.38 -14.14 6.82
C ASN A 38 5.47 -15.23 7.39
N GLN A 39 4.38 -15.60 6.71
CA GLN A 39 3.48 -16.67 7.13
C GLN A 39 4.04 -18.06 6.76
N GLU A 40 3.40 -19.15 7.19
CA GLU A 40 3.85 -20.52 6.84
C GLU A 40 3.30 -21.02 5.48
N ASP A 41 2.36 -20.27 4.88
CA ASP A 41 1.72 -20.65 3.61
C ASP A 41 2.62 -20.40 2.39
N GLU A 42 3.32 -21.45 1.96
CA GLU A 42 4.21 -21.42 0.79
C GLU A 42 3.47 -21.10 -0.53
N ILE A 43 2.17 -21.40 -0.64
CA ILE A 43 1.40 -21.05 -1.85
C ILE A 43 1.26 -19.54 -1.91
N GLN A 44 0.84 -18.90 -0.82
CA GLN A 44 0.72 -17.44 -0.76
C GLN A 44 2.06 -16.72 -0.94
N LYS A 45 3.16 -17.26 -0.40
CA LYS A 45 4.51 -16.73 -0.66
C LYS A 45 4.85 -16.74 -2.13
N ASN A 46 4.59 -17.85 -2.82
CA ASN A 46 4.89 -17.96 -4.24
C ASN A 46 4.05 -17.02 -5.08
N VAL A 47 2.74 -16.89 -4.78
CA VAL A 47 1.87 -15.89 -5.42
C VAL A 47 2.44 -14.48 -5.23
N THR A 48 2.82 -14.11 -4.02
CA THR A 48 3.38 -12.79 -3.71
C THR A 48 4.68 -12.53 -4.48
N ARG A 49 5.59 -13.51 -4.52
CA ARG A 49 6.84 -13.43 -5.31
C ARG A 49 6.58 -13.27 -6.79
N SER A 50 5.61 -14.00 -7.35
CA SER A 50 5.23 -13.89 -8.75
C SER A 50 4.71 -12.50 -9.09
N VAL A 51 3.85 -11.91 -8.24
CA VAL A 51 3.34 -10.55 -8.47
C VAL A 51 4.45 -9.51 -8.33
N LEU A 52 5.32 -9.62 -7.32
CA LEU A 52 6.49 -8.74 -7.18
C LEU A 52 7.41 -8.80 -8.41
N SER A 53 7.74 -10.00 -8.88
CA SER A 53 8.59 -10.21 -10.06
C SER A 53 7.94 -9.64 -11.32
N TYR A 54 6.64 -9.90 -11.51
CA TYR A 54 5.86 -9.39 -12.63
C TYR A 54 5.87 -7.85 -12.66
N THR A 55 5.52 -7.23 -11.54
CA THR A 55 5.45 -5.77 -11.44
C THR A 55 6.83 -5.13 -11.62
N LEU A 56 7.87 -5.70 -11.00
CA LEU A 56 9.24 -5.18 -11.12
C LEU A 56 9.77 -5.26 -12.56
N ASP A 57 9.53 -6.36 -13.28
CA ASP A 57 9.89 -6.47 -14.70
C ASP A 57 9.24 -5.34 -15.52
N ARG A 58 7.94 -5.07 -15.33
CA ARG A 58 7.24 -4.01 -16.06
C ARG A 58 7.75 -2.62 -15.69
N ILE A 59 8.06 -2.38 -14.41
CA ILE A 59 8.71 -1.12 -13.97
C ILE A 59 10.05 -0.94 -14.71
N MET A 60 10.91 -1.97 -14.75
CA MET A 60 12.20 -1.88 -15.43
C MET A 60 12.03 -1.55 -16.91
N ARG A 61 11.09 -2.20 -17.60
CA ARG A 61 10.83 -1.96 -19.03
C ARG A 61 10.34 -0.54 -19.31
N LEU A 62 9.42 -0.04 -18.50
CA LEU A 62 8.89 1.32 -18.65
C LEU A 62 9.94 2.40 -18.34
N LEU A 63 10.84 2.12 -17.39
CA LEU A 63 11.88 3.05 -16.96
C LEU A 63 13.14 3.01 -17.86
N HIS A 64 13.33 1.93 -18.62
CA HIS A 64 14.52 1.72 -19.43
C HIS A 64 14.88 2.85 -20.40
N PRO A 65 13.93 3.51 -21.11
CA PRO A 65 14.25 4.64 -21.98
C PRO A 65 14.93 5.82 -21.26
N PHE A 66 14.80 5.91 -19.93
CA PHE A 66 15.34 6.98 -19.10
C PHE A 66 16.60 6.55 -18.34
N MET A 67 16.66 5.29 -17.89
CA MET A 67 17.72 4.79 -17.02
C MET A 67 18.29 3.46 -17.54
N PRO A 68 18.88 3.42 -18.75
CA PRO A 68 19.08 2.18 -19.49
C PRO A 68 20.03 1.18 -18.81
N PHE A 69 21.13 1.66 -18.23
CA PHE A 69 22.15 0.78 -17.67
C PHE A 69 21.71 0.08 -16.38
N VAL A 70 21.10 0.82 -15.46
CA VAL A 70 20.66 0.27 -14.17
C VAL A 70 19.42 -0.61 -14.32
N THR A 71 18.49 -0.22 -15.19
CA THR A 71 17.30 -1.05 -15.47
C THR A 71 17.69 -2.35 -16.17
N GLU A 72 18.62 -2.33 -17.13
CA GLU A 72 19.17 -3.55 -17.72
C GLU A 72 19.84 -4.43 -16.65
N HIS A 73 20.71 -3.86 -15.81
CA HIS A 73 21.39 -4.62 -14.78
C HIS A 73 20.41 -5.30 -13.80
N ILE A 74 19.40 -4.57 -13.32
CA ILE A 74 18.39 -5.15 -12.41
C ILE A 74 17.55 -6.19 -13.13
N TRP A 75 17.09 -5.90 -14.35
CA TRP A 75 16.22 -6.78 -15.13
C TRP A 75 16.88 -8.14 -15.42
N GLN A 76 18.18 -8.14 -15.72
CA GLN A 76 18.96 -9.36 -15.91
C GLN A 76 19.06 -10.24 -14.65
N ASN A 77 18.80 -9.70 -13.46
CA ASN A 77 18.89 -10.40 -12.18
C ASN A 77 17.54 -10.85 -11.60
N ILE A 78 16.43 -10.61 -12.30
CA ILE A 78 15.09 -11.09 -11.93
C ILE A 78 14.61 -12.15 -12.91
N PRO A 79 13.60 -12.99 -12.59
CA PRO A 79 12.99 -13.86 -13.58
C PRO A 79 12.43 -13.07 -14.77
N HIS A 80 12.92 -13.34 -15.98
CA HIS A 80 12.53 -12.63 -17.20
C HIS A 80 12.67 -13.51 -18.45
N ASP A 81 12.00 -13.08 -19.52
CA ASP A 81 12.13 -13.66 -20.86
C ASP A 81 12.87 -12.70 -21.79
N GLY A 82 13.94 -13.19 -22.44
CA GLY A 82 14.75 -12.46 -23.42
C GLY A 82 16.22 -12.33 -23.01
N THR A 83 17.01 -11.64 -23.83
CA THR A 83 18.46 -11.48 -23.62
C THR A 83 18.87 -10.07 -23.22
N SER A 84 18.06 -9.05 -23.52
CA SER A 84 18.26 -7.66 -23.12
C SER A 84 16.92 -6.96 -23.03
N ILE A 85 16.79 -6.04 -22.08
CA ILE A 85 15.56 -5.27 -21.93
C ILE A 85 15.34 -4.33 -23.12
N VAL A 86 16.41 -3.91 -23.80
CA VAL A 86 16.38 -3.04 -25.01
C VAL A 86 15.54 -3.65 -26.13
N THR A 87 15.63 -4.97 -26.33
CA THR A 87 14.91 -5.69 -27.40
C THR A 87 13.62 -6.36 -26.91
N SER A 88 13.29 -6.14 -25.64
CA SER A 88 12.12 -6.74 -25.00
C SER A 88 10.84 -5.99 -25.40
N GLN A 89 9.70 -6.68 -25.38
CA GLN A 89 8.42 -6.05 -25.73
C GLN A 89 8.03 -4.97 -24.72
N TRP A 90 7.50 -3.85 -25.25
CA TRP A 90 6.91 -2.80 -24.44
C TRP A 90 5.68 -3.31 -23.69
N PRO A 91 5.51 -2.98 -22.39
CA PRO A 91 4.34 -3.41 -21.63
C PRO A 91 3.02 -2.92 -22.24
N THR A 92 2.06 -3.83 -22.32
CA THR A 92 0.69 -3.54 -22.77
C THR A 92 -0.30 -3.70 -21.62
N VAL A 93 -1.41 -2.96 -21.68
CA VAL A 93 -2.44 -3.01 -20.65
C VAL A 93 -3.24 -4.30 -20.81
N ASP A 94 -3.31 -5.08 -19.74
CA ASP A 94 -4.20 -6.23 -19.62
C ASP A 94 -5.40 -5.87 -18.75
N GLN A 95 -6.58 -5.81 -19.35
CA GLN A 95 -7.83 -5.48 -18.67
C GLN A 95 -8.22 -6.54 -17.64
N SER A 96 -7.76 -7.79 -17.78
CA SER A 96 -8.04 -8.86 -16.82
C SER A 96 -7.32 -8.67 -15.47
N LEU A 97 -6.32 -7.79 -15.43
CA LEU A 97 -5.58 -7.44 -14.22
C LEU A 97 -6.07 -6.13 -13.57
N MET A 98 -7.23 -5.62 -13.99
CA MET A 98 -7.85 -4.43 -13.42
C MET A 98 -8.91 -4.83 -12.36
N PHE A 99 -8.51 -4.77 -11.10
CA PHE A 99 -9.34 -5.15 -9.95
C PHE A 99 -9.81 -3.91 -9.17
N GLU A 100 -10.86 -3.23 -9.66
CA GLU A 100 -11.31 -1.95 -9.06
C GLU A 100 -11.75 -2.11 -7.60
N ASP A 101 -12.43 -3.20 -7.25
CA ASP A 101 -12.83 -3.47 -5.87
C ASP A 101 -11.62 -3.58 -4.94
N SER A 102 -10.55 -4.26 -5.38
CA SER A 102 -9.31 -4.38 -4.61
C SER A 102 -8.59 -3.05 -4.48
N LYS A 103 -8.63 -2.21 -5.53
CA LYS A 103 -8.06 -0.86 -5.47
C LYS A 103 -8.78 -0.01 -4.42
N VAL A 104 -10.11 -0.01 -4.40
CA VAL A 104 -10.89 0.74 -3.39
C VAL A 104 -10.58 0.27 -1.96
N VAL A 105 -10.46 -1.05 -1.76
CA VAL A 105 -10.04 -1.63 -0.47
C VAL A 105 -8.67 -1.08 -0.05
N MET A 106 -7.71 -1.10 -0.97
CA MET A 106 -6.35 -0.64 -0.71
C MET A 106 -6.28 0.86 -0.41
N GLU A 107 -7.03 1.68 -1.15
CA GLU A 107 -7.12 3.12 -0.91
C GLU A 107 -7.65 3.42 0.50
N GLN A 108 -8.69 2.70 0.94
CA GLN A 108 -9.25 2.85 2.29
C GLN A 108 -8.25 2.44 3.38
N LEU A 109 -7.54 1.32 3.20
CA LEU A 109 -6.52 0.88 4.16
C LEU A 109 -5.38 1.90 4.27
N VAL A 110 -4.89 2.40 3.13
CA VAL A 110 -3.84 3.42 3.07
C VAL A 110 -4.28 4.71 3.74
N GLU A 111 -5.51 5.16 3.50
CA GLU A 111 -6.09 6.35 4.12
C GLU A 111 -6.16 6.20 5.65
N ILE A 112 -6.67 5.07 6.14
CA ILE A 112 -6.74 4.77 7.59
C ILE A 112 -5.33 4.78 8.19
N ILE A 113 -4.36 4.10 7.58
CA ILE A 113 -2.99 4.01 8.09
C ILE A 113 -2.34 5.40 8.14
N LYS A 114 -2.51 6.21 7.08
CA LYS A 114 -2.02 7.59 7.05
C LYS A 114 -2.69 8.43 8.15
N SER A 115 -4.00 8.30 8.33
CA SER A 115 -4.75 8.98 9.38
C SER A 115 -4.20 8.64 10.76
N VAL A 116 -4.04 7.34 11.08
CA VAL A 116 -3.49 6.91 12.38
C VAL A 116 -2.08 7.48 12.61
N ARG A 117 -1.21 7.42 11.60
CA ARG A 117 0.16 7.95 11.70
C ARG A 117 0.16 9.44 11.96
N GLN A 118 -0.68 10.19 11.24
CA GLN A 118 -0.83 11.63 11.42
C GLN A 118 -1.33 11.96 12.83
N SER A 119 -2.40 11.31 13.29
CA SER A 119 -2.96 11.53 14.62
C SER A 119 -1.94 11.22 15.73
N ARG A 120 -1.14 10.15 15.58
CA ARG A 120 -0.06 9.83 16.52
C ARG A 120 1.02 10.91 16.58
N LEU A 121 1.38 11.51 15.45
CA LEU A 121 2.35 12.62 15.41
C LEU A 121 1.83 13.85 16.16
N GLU A 122 0.54 14.18 16.01
CA GLU A 122 -0.07 15.33 16.69
C GLU A 122 -0.06 15.20 18.21
N VAL A 123 -0.16 13.97 18.73
CA VAL A 123 -0.07 13.68 20.17
C VAL A 123 1.32 13.21 20.61
N ASN A 124 2.35 13.45 19.79
CA ASN A 124 3.75 13.10 20.05
C ASN A 124 3.98 11.63 20.50
N THR A 125 3.18 10.70 19.97
CA THR A 125 3.27 9.28 20.31
C THR A 125 4.02 8.51 19.23
N PRO A 126 5.10 7.77 19.56
CA PRO A 126 5.86 7.00 18.58
C PRO A 126 5.07 5.81 18.04
N LEU A 127 5.28 5.44 16.77
CA LEU A 127 4.62 4.28 16.13
C LEU A 127 4.99 2.94 16.76
N SER A 128 6.15 2.85 17.42
CA SER A 128 6.61 1.65 18.11
C SER A 128 5.85 1.36 19.41
N LYS A 129 5.18 2.36 20.02
CA LYS A 129 4.34 2.16 21.20
C LYS A 129 2.97 1.60 20.77
N PRO A 130 2.54 0.42 21.26
CA PRO A 130 1.20 -0.08 20.99
C PRO A 130 0.14 0.79 21.68
N ILE A 131 -0.94 1.14 20.98
CA ILE A 131 -2.03 1.99 21.51
C ILE A 131 -3.40 1.48 21.09
N PRO A 132 -4.47 1.71 21.86
CA PRO A 132 -5.81 1.31 21.44
C PRO A 132 -6.22 2.11 20.19
N ILE A 133 -6.78 1.42 19.20
CA ILE A 133 -7.32 2.03 17.98
C ILE A 133 -8.74 1.51 17.79
N LYS A 134 -9.66 2.44 17.56
CA LYS A 134 -11.04 2.13 17.23
C LYS A 134 -11.38 2.70 15.86
N ILE A 135 -12.12 1.97 15.04
CA ILE A 135 -12.56 2.40 13.71
C ILE A 135 -14.07 2.23 13.62
N GLN A 136 -14.78 3.36 13.72
CA GLN A 136 -16.22 3.37 13.52
C GLN A 136 -16.50 3.41 12.01
N VAL A 137 -17.01 2.32 11.46
CA VAL A 137 -17.26 2.21 10.01
C VAL A 137 -18.68 2.63 9.64
N LYS A 138 -18.86 3.07 8.39
CA LYS A 138 -20.16 3.56 7.88
C LYS A 138 -21.23 2.48 7.77
N ASP A 139 -20.83 1.25 7.43
CA ASP A 139 -21.73 0.13 7.22
C ASP A 139 -21.04 -1.24 7.45
N GLN A 140 -21.84 -2.31 7.43
CA GLN A 140 -21.37 -3.68 7.64
C GLN A 140 -20.47 -4.21 6.52
N ASN A 141 -20.59 -3.70 5.30
CA ASN A 141 -19.75 -4.15 4.17
C ASN A 141 -18.32 -3.65 4.39
N VAL A 142 -18.16 -2.38 4.75
CA VAL A 142 -16.86 -1.81 5.11
C VAL A 142 -16.30 -2.51 6.34
N GLN A 143 -17.14 -2.83 7.33
CA GLN A 143 -16.71 -3.60 8.50
C GLN A 143 -16.08 -4.94 8.11
N ALA A 144 -16.79 -5.74 7.31
CA ALA A 144 -16.32 -7.06 6.88
C ALA A 144 -15.03 -6.96 6.05
N LEU A 145 -14.94 -5.93 5.21
CA LEU A 145 -13.77 -5.65 4.37
C LEU A 145 -12.53 -5.31 5.21
N LEU A 146 -12.67 -4.44 6.21
CA LEU A 146 -11.55 -4.07 7.09
C LEU A 146 -11.14 -5.23 8.01
N ILE A 147 -12.10 -5.98 8.55
CA ILE A 147 -11.83 -7.17 9.37
C ILE A 147 -11.04 -8.21 8.57
N ARG A 148 -11.43 -8.48 7.32
CA ARG A 148 -10.72 -9.42 6.44
C ARG A 148 -9.26 -9.01 6.17
N ASN A 149 -8.95 -7.71 6.25
CA ASN A 149 -7.65 -7.13 5.93
C ASN A 149 -6.97 -6.51 7.17
N GLN A 150 -7.41 -6.88 8.37
CA GLN A 150 -6.97 -6.23 9.61
C GLN A 150 -5.47 -6.41 9.88
N ASP A 151 -4.86 -7.49 9.39
CA ASP A 151 -3.42 -7.76 9.52
C ASP A 151 -2.57 -6.60 8.99
N TYR A 152 -3.04 -5.91 7.94
CA TYR A 152 -2.38 -4.69 7.46
C TYR A 152 -2.50 -3.56 8.49
N LEU A 153 -3.67 -3.31 9.03
CA LEU A 153 -3.86 -2.29 10.06
C LEU A 153 -3.01 -2.61 11.30
N GLU A 154 -2.98 -3.86 11.74
CA GLU A 154 -2.14 -4.30 12.86
C GLU A 154 -0.66 -4.06 12.59
N ARG A 155 -0.19 -4.47 11.41
CA ARG A 155 1.21 -4.32 11.02
C ARG A 155 1.65 -2.86 10.92
N PHE A 156 0.84 -2.01 10.30
CA PHE A 156 1.22 -0.64 9.94
C PHE A 156 0.87 0.40 11.01
N CYS A 157 -0.10 0.10 11.88
CA CYS A 157 -0.57 0.99 12.94
C CYS A 157 -0.16 0.54 14.35
N ASN A 158 0.32 -0.70 14.53
CA ASN A 158 0.75 -1.26 15.81
C ASN A 158 -0.26 -0.98 16.96
N PRO A 159 -1.52 -1.44 16.84
CA PRO A 159 -2.50 -1.27 17.89
C PRO A 159 -2.21 -2.20 19.08
N SER A 160 -2.50 -1.76 20.31
CA SER A 160 -2.63 -2.66 21.46
C SER A 160 -3.95 -3.42 21.44
N THR A 161 -5.00 -2.77 20.95
CA THR A 161 -6.32 -3.33 20.65
C THR A 161 -6.86 -2.64 19.40
N LEU A 162 -7.50 -3.42 18.52
CA LEU A 162 -8.14 -2.92 17.31
C LEU A 162 -9.64 -3.27 17.36
N GLU A 163 -10.49 -2.25 17.46
CA GLU A 163 -11.95 -2.40 17.45
C GLU A 163 -12.51 -1.84 16.14
N ILE A 164 -13.21 -2.66 15.36
CA ILE A 164 -13.83 -2.25 14.08
C ILE A 164 -15.32 -2.58 14.12
N SER A 165 -16.17 -1.56 14.15
CA SER A 165 -17.62 -1.73 14.31
C SER A 165 -18.39 -0.56 13.72
N THR A 166 -19.64 -0.79 13.30
CA THR A 166 -20.56 0.29 12.90
C THR A 166 -21.01 1.15 14.07
N ASN A 167 -20.96 0.59 15.29
CA ASN A 167 -21.33 1.28 16.52
C ASN A 167 -20.19 1.12 17.53
N ILE A 168 -19.50 2.22 17.80
CA ILE A 168 -18.37 2.27 18.73
C ILE A 168 -18.68 3.30 19.80
N GLU A 169 -18.46 2.92 21.07
CA GLU A 169 -18.43 3.87 22.16
C GLU A 169 -17.14 4.69 22.09
N ILE A 170 -17.30 5.99 21.83
CA ILE A 170 -16.23 6.97 21.74
C ILE A 170 -15.91 7.45 23.17
N PRO A 171 -14.68 7.24 23.67
CA PRO A 171 -14.28 7.75 24.98
C PRO A 171 -14.34 9.28 25.04
N GLU A 172 -14.59 9.86 26.22
CA GLU A 172 -14.62 11.32 26.40
C GLU A 172 -13.32 12.02 25.95
N LYS A 173 -12.17 11.35 26.13
CA LYS A 173 -10.86 11.83 25.71
C LYS A 173 -10.33 10.98 24.56
N ALA A 174 -10.72 11.33 23.34
CA ALA A 174 -10.23 10.70 22.14
C ALA A 174 -9.91 11.73 21.06
N MET A 175 -8.89 11.42 20.25
CA MET A 175 -8.65 12.12 19.00
C MET A 175 -9.37 11.36 17.89
N THR A 176 -10.16 12.08 17.10
CA THR A 176 -10.96 11.49 16.02
C THR A 176 -10.53 12.08 14.68
N SER A 177 -10.47 11.24 13.65
CA SER A 177 -10.13 11.64 12.29
C SER A 177 -11.08 10.98 11.31
N VAL A 178 -11.63 11.76 10.38
CA VAL A 178 -12.60 11.29 9.40
C VAL A 178 -11.87 10.73 8.18
N VAL A 179 -12.28 9.55 7.74
CA VAL A 179 -11.77 8.86 6.55
C VAL A 179 -12.94 8.38 5.68
N THR A 180 -12.66 7.96 4.45
CA THR A 180 -13.70 7.45 3.54
C THR A 180 -14.43 6.25 4.12
N ALA A 181 -13.74 5.38 4.87
CA ALA A 181 -14.32 4.20 5.51
C ALA A 181 -15.21 4.52 6.74
N GLY A 182 -15.09 5.71 7.33
CA GLY A 182 -15.74 6.06 8.60
C GLY A 182 -14.89 7.00 9.45
N GLU A 183 -14.75 6.71 10.75
CA GLU A 183 -13.99 7.52 11.70
C GLU A 183 -12.93 6.66 12.40
N VAL A 184 -11.70 7.16 12.41
CA VAL A 184 -10.58 6.58 13.18
C VAL A 184 -10.50 7.31 14.51
N ILE A 185 -10.55 6.56 15.59
CA ILE A 185 -10.63 7.07 16.96
C ILE A 185 -9.45 6.52 17.76
N LEU A 186 -8.71 7.42 18.37
CA LEU A 186 -7.53 7.16 19.19
C LEU A 186 -7.81 7.63 20.62
N PRO A 187 -8.13 6.72 21.55
CA PRO A 187 -8.27 7.05 22.96
C PRO A 187 -6.97 7.65 23.50
N LEU A 188 -7.04 8.82 24.12
CA LEU A 188 -5.88 9.56 24.62
C LEU A 188 -5.42 9.10 26.01
N GLU A 189 -6.21 8.26 26.66
CA GLU A 189 -5.94 7.73 27.98
C GLU A 189 -4.67 6.85 27.94
N GLY A 190 -3.61 7.28 28.65
CA GLY A 190 -2.29 6.63 28.62
C GLY A 190 -1.35 7.05 27.48
N LEU A 191 -1.75 8.01 26.63
CA LEU A 191 -0.94 8.56 25.54
C LEU A 191 -0.27 9.90 25.86
N ILE A 192 -0.91 10.71 26.70
CA ILE A 192 -0.39 12.02 27.10
C ILE A 192 0.23 11.85 28.48
N ASP A 193 1.55 11.98 28.59
CA ASP A 193 2.19 12.29 29.87
C ASP A 193 1.71 13.69 30.26
N MET A 194 0.92 13.78 31.34
CA MET A 194 0.56 15.06 31.96
C MET A 194 1.77 15.69 32.66
#